data_AF-A0A2C5YLK8-F1
#
_entry.id   AF-A0A2C5YLK8-F1
#
_cell.length_a   1.000
_cell.length_b   1.000
_cell.length_c   1.000
_cell.angle_alpha   90.00
_cell.angle_beta   90.00
_cell.angle_gamma   90.00
#
_symmetry.space_group_name_H-M   'P 1'
#
loop_
_entity.id
_entity.type
_entity.pdbx_description
1 polymer ?
#
loop_
_entity_poly.entity_id
_entity_poly.type
_entity_poly.pdbx_seq_one_letter_code
_entity_poly.pdbx_strand_id
1 'polypeptide(L)'
;MLGQPTGTSLRLAQLCGDAIRRWAGPDCAVETIALEGEGRIGDRVDNLWRLLLNWVDQLRKADCLLVAAHSQGVPVAIMLLQRLVDFSILPPDTRIGICAMAGVTLGPFPGPLPGGLIPGPAAELYELSDPQSTISQRLATSLTRVLQAGVRISLIASIDDQVVPLDSALYTPANHPYLYRAVFIDSRLQTPTPDFIALLVALALKLRNLGLHDHGLVRQLARPLAGPLYSGDGHSRLYYDAAVYDLAVSHALETEHVPSSVTVRIDEEDGERGREQNPYLLPWIMRGVLDDAALRPGLAEDSLHLLRHFDEWRPATKALRDLKYRLEAVRSKL
;
A
#
# COMPACT_ATOMS: atom_id res chain seq x y z
N MET A 1 3.43 32.64 4.65
CA MET A 1 4.76 32.01 4.49
C MET A 1 4.58 30.54 4.87
N LEU A 2 4.25 29.68 3.90
CA LEU A 2 4.17 28.23 4.09
C LEU A 2 5.58 27.68 3.89
N GLY A 3 6.23 27.26 4.98
CA GLY A 3 7.54 26.62 4.94
C GLY A 3 7.46 25.24 4.30
N GLN A 4 8.52 24.85 3.60
CA GLN A 4 8.68 23.51 3.05
C GLN A 4 8.60 22.46 4.17
N PRO A 5 8.05 21.27 3.93
CA PRO A 5 8.10 20.17 4.89
C PRO A 5 9.49 19.52 4.85
N THR A 6 10.51 20.19 5.39
CA THR A 6 11.79 19.55 5.75
C THR A 6 11.55 18.60 6.93
N GLY A 7 12.04 17.35 6.85
CA GLY A 7 12.03 16.41 7.98
C GLY A 7 11.05 15.22 7.92
N THR A 8 10.28 15.04 6.85
CA THR A 8 9.47 13.82 6.68
C THR A 8 10.38 12.59 6.56
N SER A 9 11.40 12.61 5.70
CA SER A 9 12.32 11.47 5.54
C SER A 9 13.09 11.16 6.84
N LEU A 10 13.51 12.19 7.58
CA LEU A 10 14.12 12.01 8.91
C LEU A 10 13.16 11.29 9.87
N ARG A 11 11.89 11.67 9.89
CA ARG A 11 10.87 11.02 10.72
C ARG A 11 10.64 9.57 10.31
N LEU A 12 10.48 9.30 9.00
CA LEU A 12 10.29 7.94 8.50
C LEU A 12 11.47 7.06 8.90
N ALA A 13 12.71 7.56 8.73
CA ALA A 13 13.93 6.85 9.09
C ALA A 13 14.00 6.58 10.61
N GLN A 14 13.62 7.55 11.43
CA GLN A 14 13.58 7.39 12.89
C GLN A 14 12.55 6.34 13.32
N LEU A 15 11.30 6.43 12.85
CA LEU A 15 10.23 5.49 13.20
C LEU A 15 10.54 4.06 12.73
N CYS A 16 11.15 3.94 11.55
CA CYS A 16 11.65 2.69 11.01
C CYS A 16 12.77 2.10 11.91
N GLY A 17 13.75 2.91 12.28
CA GLY A 17 14.82 2.48 13.19
C GLY A 17 14.32 2.07 14.56
N ASP A 18 13.34 2.80 15.12
CA ASP A 18 12.74 2.47 16.40
C ASP A 18 11.91 1.18 16.32
N ALA A 19 11.25 0.89 15.21
CA ALA A 19 10.55 -0.38 14.99
C ALA A 19 11.52 -1.57 14.96
N ILE A 20 12.67 -1.43 14.28
CA ILE A 20 13.71 -2.47 14.28
C ILE A 20 14.23 -2.70 15.70
N ARG A 21 14.52 -1.63 16.47
CA ARG A 21 14.97 -1.75 17.87
C ARG A 21 13.93 -2.43 18.76
N ARG A 22 12.64 -2.11 18.58
CA ARG A 22 11.55 -2.76 19.32
C ARG A 22 11.48 -4.25 19.03
N TRP A 23 11.66 -4.66 17.78
CA TRP A 23 11.61 -6.05 17.37
C TRP A 23 12.86 -6.85 17.78
N ALA A 24 14.05 -6.30 17.53
CA ALA A 24 15.33 -7.00 17.72
C ALA A 24 15.87 -6.96 19.16
N GLY A 25 15.46 -5.97 19.96
CA GLY A 25 15.98 -5.73 21.29
C GLY A 25 17.15 -4.75 21.35
N PRO A 26 17.67 -4.47 22.57
CA PRO A 26 18.58 -3.36 22.83
C PRO A 26 20.00 -3.53 22.25
N ASP A 27 20.43 -4.76 21.97
CA ASP A 27 21.78 -5.06 21.47
C ASP A 27 21.90 -4.88 19.93
N CYS A 28 20.78 -4.64 19.25
CA CYS A 28 20.75 -4.44 17.81
C CYS A 28 21.31 -3.05 17.43
N ALA A 29 22.41 -3.05 16.68
CA ALA A 29 22.95 -1.83 16.09
C ALA A 29 22.08 -1.37 14.91
N VAL A 30 21.47 -0.19 15.04
CA VAL A 30 20.57 0.38 14.02
C VAL A 30 21.12 1.72 13.56
N GLU A 31 21.44 1.79 12.27
CA GLU A 31 21.79 3.02 11.56
C GLU A 31 20.62 3.49 10.69
N THR A 32 20.37 4.80 10.68
CA THR A 32 19.24 5.40 9.95
C THR A 32 19.73 6.35 8.86
N ILE A 33 19.21 6.17 7.64
CA ILE A 33 19.53 7.01 6.48
C ILE A 33 18.28 7.77 6.07
N ALA A 34 18.32 9.11 6.14
CA ALA A 34 17.26 9.96 5.62
C ALA A 34 17.60 10.43 4.21
N LEU A 35 16.90 9.88 3.23
CA LEU A 35 17.03 10.27 1.82
C LEU A 35 15.97 11.31 1.47
N GLU A 36 16.40 12.52 1.12
CA GLU A 36 15.52 13.62 0.70
C GLU A 36 15.85 14.06 -0.73
N GLY A 37 14.81 14.38 -1.49
CA GLY A 37 14.96 14.83 -2.86
C GLY A 37 13.60 15.07 -3.51
N GLU A 38 13.52 16.14 -4.30
CA GLU A 38 12.33 16.55 -5.04
C GLU A 38 12.45 16.21 -6.53
N GLY A 39 11.35 16.36 -7.27
CA GLY A 39 11.33 16.21 -8.73
C GLY A 39 10.47 15.03 -9.19
N ARG A 40 10.65 14.67 -10.46
CA ARG A 40 10.01 13.49 -11.07
C ARG A 40 10.59 12.21 -10.49
N ILE A 41 9.87 11.10 -10.59
CA ILE A 41 10.27 9.79 -10.05
C ILE A 41 11.67 9.42 -10.56
N GLY A 42 11.92 9.56 -11.88
CA GLY A 42 13.22 9.26 -12.48
C GLY A 42 14.37 10.08 -11.88
N ASP A 43 14.19 11.40 -11.84
CA ASP A 43 15.20 12.33 -11.29
C ASP A 43 15.46 12.05 -9.81
N ARG A 44 14.41 11.76 -9.03
CA ARG A 44 14.51 11.39 -7.62
C ARG A 44 15.31 10.10 -7.46
N VAL A 45 15.04 9.05 -8.25
CA VAL A 45 15.82 7.81 -8.21
C VAL A 45 17.30 8.07 -8.46
N ASP A 46 17.63 8.91 -9.45
CA ASP A 46 19.03 9.23 -9.76
C ASP A 46 19.74 10.03 -8.66
N ASN A 47 19.07 11.05 -8.13
CA ASN A 47 19.61 11.88 -7.07
C ASN A 47 19.79 11.10 -5.76
N LEU A 48 18.76 10.33 -5.36
CA LEU A 48 18.81 9.51 -4.15
C LEU A 48 19.82 8.38 -4.29
N TRP A 49 20.00 7.80 -5.48
CA TRP A 49 21.08 6.84 -5.73
C TRP A 49 22.46 7.43 -5.45
N ARG A 50 22.75 8.63 -5.96
CA ARG A 50 24.04 9.30 -5.68
C ARG A 50 24.24 9.58 -4.19
N LEU A 51 23.19 10.00 -3.49
CA LEU A 51 23.25 10.23 -2.04
C LEU A 51 23.51 8.94 -1.26
N LEU A 52 22.84 7.85 -1.66
CA LEU A 52 22.94 6.54 -1.00
C LEU A 52 24.34 5.92 -1.11
N LEU A 53 25.10 6.23 -2.18
CA LEU A 53 26.48 5.76 -2.34
C LEU A 53 27.41 6.21 -1.20
N ASN A 54 27.11 7.31 -0.51
CA ASN A 54 27.87 7.74 0.67
C ASN A 54 27.77 6.74 1.85
N TRP A 55 26.83 5.80 1.79
CA TRP A 55 26.54 4.81 2.84
C TRP A 55 26.79 3.37 2.36
N VAL A 56 27.50 3.20 1.25
CA VAL A 56 27.70 1.87 0.62
C VAL A 56 28.43 0.90 1.56
N ASP A 57 29.35 1.39 2.39
CA ASP A 57 30.12 0.56 3.31
C ASP A 57 29.27 0.04 4.47
N GLN A 58 28.28 0.82 4.90
CA GLN A 58 27.28 0.44 5.88
C GLN A 58 26.33 -0.60 5.28
N LEU A 59 25.83 -0.35 4.06
CA LEU A 59 24.93 -1.26 3.36
C LEU A 59 25.57 -2.63 3.14
N ARG A 60 26.86 -2.69 2.81
CA ARG A 60 27.63 -3.93 2.63
C ARG A 60 27.81 -4.76 3.91
N LYS A 61 27.50 -4.20 5.07
CA LYS A 61 27.61 -4.86 6.38
C LYS A 61 26.26 -5.13 7.03
N ALA A 62 25.16 -4.70 6.40
CA ALA A 62 23.84 -4.80 6.98
C ALA A 62 23.28 -6.22 6.84
N ASP A 63 22.81 -6.80 7.95
CA ASP A 63 22.06 -8.07 7.94
C ASP A 63 20.57 -7.84 7.61
N CYS A 64 20.09 -6.61 7.80
CA CYS A 64 18.73 -6.20 7.51
C CYS A 64 18.69 -4.78 6.92
N LEU A 65 17.87 -4.58 5.88
CA LEU A 65 17.54 -3.28 5.32
C LEU A 65 16.02 -3.10 5.29
N LEU A 66 15.51 -2.11 6.00
CA LEU A 66 14.11 -1.68 5.90
C LEU A 66 14.02 -0.29 5.28
N VAL A 67 13.30 -0.16 4.16
CA VAL A 67 13.08 1.11 3.46
C VAL A 67 11.66 1.59 3.76
N ALA A 68 11.53 2.75 4.42
CA ALA A 68 10.24 3.40 4.63
C ALA A 68 10.01 4.46 3.55
N ALA A 69 8.84 4.42 2.90
CA ALA A 69 8.49 5.32 1.82
C ALA A 69 7.01 5.68 1.84
N HIS A 70 6.69 6.92 1.47
CA HIS A 70 5.32 7.43 1.46
C HIS A 70 4.97 8.04 0.09
N SER A 71 3.73 7.84 -0.38
CA SER A 71 3.20 8.48 -1.58
C SER A 71 4.08 8.22 -2.82
N GLN A 72 4.50 9.27 -3.53
CA GLN A 72 5.46 9.15 -4.65
C GLN A 72 6.80 8.49 -4.24
N GLY A 73 7.18 8.56 -2.96
CA GLY A 73 8.38 7.88 -2.47
C GLY A 73 8.34 6.36 -2.66
N VAL A 74 7.15 5.74 -2.72
CA VAL A 74 7.00 4.28 -2.88
C VAL A 74 7.54 3.78 -4.22
N PRO A 75 7.08 4.27 -5.39
CA PRO A 75 7.68 3.85 -6.66
C PRO A 75 9.18 4.20 -6.75
N VAL A 76 9.59 5.34 -6.18
CA VAL A 76 11.02 5.71 -6.09
C VAL A 76 11.82 4.68 -5.29
N ALA A 77 11.32 4.26 -4.13
CA ALA A 77 11.99 3.27 -3.27
C ALA A 77 12.12 1.90 -3.95
N ILE A 78 11.08 1.45 -4.65
CA ILE A 78 11.10 0.19 -5.41
C ILE A 78 12.17 0.26 -6.52
N MET A 79 12.21 1.35 -7.29
CA MET A 79 13.20 1.54 -8.37
C MET A 79 14.62 1.72 -7.83
N LEU A 80 14.80 2.38 -6.69
CA LEU A 80 16.09 2.54 -6.04
C LEU A 80 16.61 1.20 -5.52
N LEU A 81 15.73 0.39 -4.92
CA LEU A 81 16.09 -0.93 -4.42
C LEU A 81 16.42 -1.90 -5.55
N GLN A 82 15.77 -1.78 -6.72
CA GLN A 82 16.19 -2.52 -7.91
C GLN A 82 17.68 -2.28 -8.23
N ARG A 83 18.18 -1.04 -8.13
CA ARG A 83 19.60 -0.75 -8.34
C ARG A 83 20.49 -1.43 -7.30
N LEU A 84 20.11 -1.41 -6.03
CA LEU A 84 20.87 -2.10 -4.97
C LEU A 84 20.98 -3.61 -5.25
N VAL A 85 19.89 -4.23 -5.71
CA VAL A 85 19.84 -5.64 -6.12
C VAL A 85 20.72 -5.89 -7.34
N ASP A 86 20.57 -5.08 -8.41
CA ASP A 86 21.29 -5.29 -9.67
C ASP A 86 22.81 -5.11 -9.52
N PHE A 87 23.25 -4.20 -8.63
CA PHE A 87 24.67 -4.01 -8.31
C PHE A 87 25.18 -4.92 -7.18
N SER A 88 24.33 -5.78 -6.60
CA SER A 88 24.68 -6.68 -5.51
C SER A 88 25.38 -5.96 -4.34
N ILE A 89 24.82 -4.81 -3.94
CA ILE A 89 25.41 -3.97 -2.89
C ILE A 89 25.28 -4.60 -1.51
N LEU A 90 24.16 -5.28 -1.26
CA LEU A 90 23.84 -5.91 0.02
C LEU A 90 24.41 -7.35 0.07
N PRO A 91 24.78 -7.86 1.26
CA PRO A 91 25.11 -9.27 1.45
C PRO A 91 23.98 -10.20 0.98
N PRO A 92 24.28 -11.43 0.50
CA PRO A 92 23.28 -12.36 -0.04
C PRO A 92 22.14 -12.72 0.94
N ASP A 93 22.43 -12.82 2.23
CA ASP A 93 21.48 -13.25 3.26
C ASP A 93 20.74 -12.08 3.93
N THR A 94 20.91 -10.86 3.41
CA THR A 94 20.28 -9.66 3.98
C THR A 94 18.76 -9.77 3.91
N ARG A 95 18.07 -9.54 5.04
CA ARG A 95 16.62 -9.38 5.07
C ARG A 95 16.24 -8.01 4.57
N ILE A 96 15.48 -7.93 3.48
CA ILE A 96 15.10 -6.66 2.86
C ILE A 96 13.59 -6.47 2.90
N GLY A 97 13.16 -5.36 3.48
CA GLY A 97 11.76 -4.94 3.58
C GLY A 97 11.50 -3.56 2.99
N ILE A 98 10.28 -3.32 2.51
CA ILE A 98 9.75 -1.98 2.23
C ILE A 98 8.48 -1.75 3.04
N CYS A 99 8.46 -0.69 3.84
CA CYS A 99 7.24 -0.10 4.41
C CYS A 99 6.69 0.94 3.41
N ALA A 100 5.73 0.52 2.58
CA ALA A 100 5.17 1.34 1.52
C ALA A 100 3.83 1.93 1.94
N MET A 101 3.83 3.21 2.30
CA MET A 101 2.67 3.91 2.86
C MET A 101 1.99 4.79 1.80
N ALA A 102 0.68 4.59 1.60
CA ALA A 102 -0.15 5.39 0.68
C ALA A 102 0.50 5.56 -0.71
N GLY A 103 1.13 4.50 -1.22
CA GLY A 103 2.00 4.57 -2.40
C GLY A 103 1.25 4.89 -3.68
N VAL A 104 1.76 5.81 -4.48
CA VAL A 104 1.19 6.10 -5.81
C VAL A 104 1.73 5.07 -6.78
N THR A 105 1.01 3.95 -6.99
CA THR A 105 1.44 2.89 -7.93
C THR A 105 0.54 2.79 -9.16
N LEU A 106 -0.71 3.21 -9.05
CA LEU A 106 -1.72 3.23 -10.11
C LEU A 106 -2.25 4.65 -10.38
N GLY A 107 -1.46 5.65 -9.99
CA GLY A 107 -1.83 7.07 -10.03
C GLY A 107 -2.73 7.53 -8.88
N PRO A 108 -2.94 8.84 -8.72
CA PRO A 108 -3.83 9.43 -7.72
C PRO A 108 -5.30 9.46 -8.21
N PHE A 109 -6.23 9.95 -7.38
CA PHE A 109 -7.60 10.22 -7.83
C PHE A 109 -7.60 11.19 -9.04
N PRO A 110 -8.43 10.96 -10.06
CA PRO A 110 -8.54 11.89 -11.19
C PRO A 110 -9.06 13.28 -10.76
N GLY A 111 -8.44 14.33 -11.27
CA GLY A 111 -8.86 15.73 -11.06
C GLY A 111 -7.76 16.61 -10.47
N PRO A 112 -7.94 17.95 -10.46
CA PRO A 112 -6.95 18.86 -9.89
C PRO A 112 -6.86 18.65 -8.38
N LEU A 113 -5.71 18.18 -7.90
CA LEU A 113 -5.44 18.07 -6.46
C LEU A 113 -5.29 19.47 -5.84
N PRO A 114 -5.91 19.76 -4.68
CA PRO A 114 -5.81 21.06 -4.05
C PRO A 114 -4.37 21.42 -3.62
N GLY A 115 -3.98 22.68 -3.86
CA GLY A 115 -3.09 23.44 -2.97
C GLY A 115 -1.69 22.88 -2.66
N GLY A 116 -0.89 22.51 -3.67
CA GLY A 116 0.54 22.19 -3.43
C GLY A 116 0.80 20.85 -2.74
N LEU A 117 -0.21 20.00 -2.57
CA LEU A 117 -0.05 18.62 -2.09
C LEU A 117 0.72 17.73 -3.08
N ILE A 118 0.75 18.09 -4.36
CA ILE A 118 1.72 17.55 -5.32
C ILE A 118 2.28 18.71 -6.18
N PRO A 119 3.55 19.10 -6.04
CA PRO A 119 4.16 20.17 -6.83
C PRO A 119 4.21 19.80 -8.32
N GLY A 120 4.31 20.77 -9.24
CA GLY A 120 4.30 20.62 -10.72
C GLY A 120 4.83 19.32 -11.36
N PRO A 121 5.93 18.68 -10.90
CA PRO A 121 6.31 17.30 -11.26
C PRO A 121 5.27 16.19 -10.97
N ALA A 122 4.13 16.53 -10.34
CA ALA A 122 2.95 15.72 -10.08
C ALA A 122 2.31 15.11 -11.33
N ALA A 123 2.46 15.75 -12.48
CA ALA A 123 1.83 15.31 -13.72
C ALA A 123 2.22 13.87 -14.09
N GLU A 124 3.50 13.51 -13.85
CA GLU A 124 4.02 12.16 -14.09
C GLU A 124 3.31 11.10 -13.22
N LEU A 125 2.78 11.47 -12.04
CA LEU A 125 2.03 10.53 -11.22
C LEU A 125 0.73 10.08 -11.88
N TYR A 126 0.12 10.91 -12.73
CA TYR A 126 -1.05 10.49 -13.49
C TYR A 126 -0.70 9.54 -14.64
N GLU A 127 0.55 9.52 -15.10
CA GLU A 127 1.02 8.54 -16.08
C GLU A 127 1.02 7.13 -15.48
N LEU A 128 1.13 6.98 -14.15
CA LEU A 128 1.00 5.68 -13.46
C LEU A 128 -0.41 5.08 -13.55
N SER A 129 -1.41 5.88 -13.91
CA SER A 129 -2.77 5.38 -14.16
C SER A 129 -2.86 4.59 -15.48
N ASP A 130 -1.94 4.83 -16.42
CA ASP A 130 -1.83 4.12 -17.69
C ASP A 130 -0.78 3.00 -17.58
N PRO A 131 -1.18 1.71 -17.63
CA PRO A 131 -0.23 0.59 -17.56
C PRO A 131 0.78 0.58 -18.73
N GLN A 132 0.48 1.25 -19.84
CA GLN A 132 1.36 1.34 -21.01
C GLN A 132 2.34 2.51 -20.95
N SER A 133 2.23 3.38 -19.96
CA SER A 133 3.20 4.47 -19.79
C SER A 133 4.58 3.93 -19.43
N THR A 134 5.62 4.64 -19.86
CA THR A 134 7.02 4.27 -19.57
C THR A 134 7.26 4.11 -18.07
N ILE A 135 6.65 4.96 -17.24
CA ILE A 135 6.86 4.92 -15.79
C ILE A 135 6.14 3.73 -15.13
N SER A 136 4.96 3.36 -15.61
CA SER A 136 4.23 2.16 -15.16
C SER A 136 4.99 0.87 -15.50
N GLN A 137 5.47 0.75 -16.74
CA GLN A 137 6.25 -0.41 -17.18
C GLN A 137 7.58 -0.52 -16.41
N ARG A 138 8.23 0.62 -16.15
CA ARG A 138 9.43 0.67 -15.32
C ARG A 138 9.13 0.23 -13.89
N LEU A 139 8.05 0.73 -13.28
CA LEU A 139 7.65 0.31 -11.93
C LEU A 139 7.36 -1.19 -11.85
N ALA A 140 6.60 -1.73 -12.81
CA ALA A 140 6.29 -3.16 -12.89
C ALA A 140 7.56 -4.02 -13.04
N THR A 141 8.52 -3.57 -13.86
CA THR A 141 9.83 -4.21 -14.03
C THR A 141 10.64 -4.19 -12.73
N SER A 142 10.73 -3.02 -12.09
CA SER A 142 11.43 -2.87 -10.81
C SER A 142 10.82 -3.71 -9.71
N LEU A 143 9.48 -3.71 -9.58
CA LEU A 143 8.74 -4.54 -8.62
C LEU A 143 9.06 -6.02 -8.84
N THR A 144 8.96 -6.49 -10.08
CA THR A 144 9.24 -7.89 -10.43
C THR A 144 10.65 -8.28 -10.01
N ARG A 145 11.62 -7.43 -10.33
CA ARG A 145 13.03 -7.68 -10.01
C ARG A 145 13.29 -7.74 -8.51
N VAL A 146 12.73 -6.82 -7.71
CA VAL A 146 12.94 -6.83 -6.25
C VAL A 146 12.23 -7.99 -5.57
N LEU A 147 11.03 -8.36 -6.00
CA LEU A 147 10.31 -9.53 -5.45
C LEU A 147 11.04 -10.83 -5.74
N GLN A 148 11.58 -11.00 -6.96
CA GLN A 148 12.42 -12.14 -7.33
C GLN A 148 13.72 -12.23 -6.52
N ALA A 149 14.25 -11.07 -6.09
CA ALA A 149 15.42 -11.00 -5.21
C ALA A 149 15.08 -11.26 -3.73
N GLY A 150 13.83 -11.56 -3.39
CA GLY A 150 13.43 -11.87 -2.02
C GLY A 150 13.01 -10.67 -1.18
N VAL A 151 12.78 -9.50 -1.79
CA VAL A 151 12.31 -8.31 -1.04
C VAL A 151 10.86 -8.49 -0.60
N ARG A 152 10.57 -8.19 0.66
CA ARG A 152 9.22 -8.17 1.26
C ARG A 152 8.66 -6.75 1.23
N ILE A 153 7.47 -6.56 0.69
CA ILE A 153 6.86 -5.23 0.55
C ILE A 153 5.52 -5.21 1.28
N SER A 154 5.46 -4.41 2.34
CA SER A 154 4.23 -4.10 3.07
C SER A 154 3.57 -2.89 2.43
N LEU A 155 2.51 -3.11 1.67
CA LEU A 155 1.67 -2.08 1.04
C LEU A 155 0.57 -1.67 2.02
N ILE A 156 0.66 -0.46 2.55
CA ILE A 156 -0.20 0.04 3.61
C ILE A 156 -0.95 1.28 3.11
N ALA A 157 -2.25 1.15 2.95
CA ALA A 157 -3.12 2.27 2.54
C ALA A 157 -3.75 2.97 3.74
N SER A 158 -4.19 4.22 3.61
CA SER A 158 -5.16 4.80 4.55
C SER A 158 -6.57 4.55 4.04
N ILE A 159 -7.49 4.16 4.92
CA ILE A 159 -8.87 3.84 4.53
C ILE A 159 -9.62 5.05 3.95
N ASP A 160 -9.29 6.25 4.44
CA ASP A 160 -9.92 7.53 4.10
C ASP A 160 -8.96 8.45 3.33
N ASP A 161 -8.00 7.89 2.61
CA ASP A 161 -7.07 8.68 1.81
C ASP A 161 -7.83 9.56 0.79
N GLN A 162 -7.52 10.85 0.79
CA GLN A 162 -8.15 11.85 -0.08
C GLN A 162 -7.37 12.09 -1.37
N VAL A 163 -6.15 11.55 -1.51
CA VAL A 163 -5.23 11.79 -2.63
C VAL A 163 -5.00 10.51 -3.43
N VAL A 164 -4.72 9.40 -2.75
CA VAL A 164 -4.33 8.14 -3.37
C VAL A 164 -5.43 7.10 -3.21
N PRO A 165 -6.00 6.58 -4.30
CA PRO A 165 -7.00 5.52 -4.27
C PRO A 165 -6.50 4.27 -3.52
N LEU A 166 -7.42 3.59 -2.83
CA LEU A 166 -7.12 2.39 -2.05
C LEU A 166 -6.40 1.30 -2.88
N ASP A 167 -6.87 1.08 -4.11
CA ASP A 167 -6.29 0.14 -5.06
C ASP A 167 -4.89 0.55 -5.52
N SER A 168 -4.65 1.86 -5.68
CA SER A 168 -3.33 2.43 -5.98
C SER A 168 -2.33 2.23 -4.84
N ALA A 169 -2.73 2.52 -3.60
CA ALA A 169 -1.88 2.31 -2.43
C ALA A 169 -1.54 0.83 -2.18
N LEU A 170 -2.42 -0.09 -2.61
CA LEU A 170 -2.28 -1.54 -2.41
C LEU A 170 -1.76 -2.29 -3.65
N TYR A 171 -1.44 -1.57 -4.74
CA TYR A 171 -1.03 -2.10 -6.03
C TYR A 171 -1.79 -3.39 -6.41
N THR A 172 -3.12 -3.29 -6.54
CA THR A 172 -4.03 -4.44 -6.72
C THR A 172 -3.69 -5.41 -7.86
N PRO A 173 -3.12 -4.98 -9.01
CA PRO A 173 -2.67 -5.89 -10.06
C PRO A 173 -1.60 -6.90 -9.65
N ALA A 174 -0.74 -6.56 -8.68
CA ALA A 174 0.44 -7.35 -8.39
C ALA A 174 0.11 -8.53 -7.47
N ASN A 175 0.62 -9.72 -7.76
CA ASN A 175 0.41 -10.93 -6.97
C ASN A 175 1.75 -11.62 -6.74
N HIS A 176 2.16 -11.69 -5.47
CA HIS A 176 3.35 -12.40 -5.03
C HIS A 176 3.27 -12.66 -3.52
N PRO A 177 3.77 -13.79 -2.99
CA PRO A 177 3.75 -14.09 -1.56
C PRO A 177 4.48 -13.08 -0.66
N TYR A 178 5.46 -12.36 -1.21
CA TYR A 178 6.18 -11.29 -0.49
C TYR A 178 5.47 -9.92 -0.52
N LEU A 179 4.25 -9.85 -1.07
CA LEU A 179 3.40 -8.66 -0.95
C LEU A 179 2.43 -8.87 0.20
N TYR A 180 2.53 -8.02 1.22
CA TYR A 180 1.57 -7.97 2.32
C TYR A 180 0.77 -6.67 2.23
N ARG A 181 -0.55 -6.77 2.32
CA ARG A 181 -1.47 -5.63 2.22
C ARG A 181 -2.14 -5.36 3.54
N ALA A 182 -2.13 -4.10 3.94
CA ALA A 182 -2.83 -3.63 5.13
C ALA A 182 -3.51 -2.29 4.89
N VAL A 183 -4.45 -1.96 5.78
CA VAL A 183 -5.11 -0.66 5.79
C VAL A 183 -4.96 -0.03 7.17
N PHE A 184 -4.58 1.23 7.19
CA PHE A 184 -4.55 2.08 8.36
C PHE A 184 -5.93 2.72 8.54
N ILE A 185 -6.43 2.69 9.78
CA ILE A 185 -7.68 3.30 10.18
C ILE A 185 -7.38 4.24 11.34
N ASP A 186 -7.49 5.54 11.08
CA ASP A 186 -7.27 6.57 12.10
C ASP A 186 -8.23 6.36 13.28
N SER A 187 -7.70 6.41 14.50
CA SER A 187 -8.47 6.33 15.75
C SER A 187 -9.69 7.27 15.81
N ARG A 188 -9.63 8.43 15.12
CA ARG A 188 -10.74 9.40 15.05
C ARG A 188 -11.93 8.90 14.23
N LEU A 189 -11.71 7.93 13.34
CA LEU A 189 -12.75 7.28 12.55
C LEU A 189 -13.30 6.04 13.26
N GLN A 190 -12.62 5.54 14.30
CA GLN A 190 -13.05 4.35 15.01
C GLN A 190 -14.31 4.65 15.82
N THR A 191 -15.33 3.82 15.62
CA THR A 191 -16.55 3.82 16.44
C THR A 191 -16.50 2.68 17.45
N PRO A 192 -17.30 2.72 18.55
CA PRO A 192 -17.32 1.66 19.56
C PRO A 192 -17.71 0.28 19.03
N THR A 193 -18.46 0.24 17.92
CA THR A 193 -18.82 -0.97 17.18
C THR A 193 -17.91 -1.15 15.97
N PRO A 194 -17.62 -2.39 15.53
CA PRO A 194 -16.89 -2.65 14.29
C PRO A 194 -17.56 -1.95 13.11
N ASP A 195 -16.82 -1.09 12.40
CA ASP A 195 -17.30 -0.47 11.18
C ASP A 195 -17.38 -1.56 10.09
N PHE A 196 -18.57 -1.76 9.52
CA PHE A 196 -18.79 -2.69 8.41
C PHE A 196 -17.79 -2.46 7.28
N ILE A 197 -17.44 -1.21 6.98
CA ILE A 197 -16.45 -0.89 5.95
C ILE A 197 -15.06 -1.39 6.32
N ALA A 198 -14.63 -1.21 7.57
CA ALA A 198 -13.36 -1.72 8.06
C ALA A 198 -13.30 -3.25 7.94
N LEU A 199 -14.38 -3.95 8.32
CA LEU A 199 -14.49 -5.39 8.20
C LEU A 199 -14.47 -5.85 6.74
N LEU A 200 -15.15 -5.11 5.85
CA LEU A 200 -15.21 -5.43 4.42
C LEU A 200 -13.83 -5.31 3.77
N VAL A 201 -13.11 -4.22 4.03
CA VAL A 201 -11.75 -4.03 3.55
C VAL A 201 -10.84 -5.10 4.17
N ALA A 202 -10.94 -5.37 5.46
CA ALA A 202 -10.12 -6.39 6.13
C ALA A 202 -10.32 -7.77 5.51
N LEU A 203 -11.56 -8.19 5.21
CA LEU A 203 -11.85 -9.45 4.53
C LEU A 203 -11.18 -9.51 3.14
N ALA A 204 -11.31 -8.43 2.36
CA ALA A 204 -10.67 -8.33 1.04
C ALA A 204 -9.14 -8.46 1.13
N LEU A 205 -8.50 -7.78 2.09
CA LEU A 205 -7.05 -7.83 2.25
C LEU A 205 -6.59 -9.20 2.77
N LYS A 206 -7.34 -9.84 3.67
CA LYS A 206 -7.06 -11.21 4.11
C LYS A 206 -7.09 -12.19 2.95
N LEU A 207 -8.07 -12.10 2.04
CA LEU A 207 -8.11 -12.90 0.82
C LEU A 207 -6.85 -12.66 -0.04
N ARG A 208 -6.50 -11.39 -0.30
CA ARG A 208 -5.32 -11.03 -1.10
C ARG A 208 -4.01 -11.53 -0.48
N ASN A 209 -3.86 -11.44 0.84
CA ASN A 209 -2.67 -11.90 1.56
C ASN A 209 -2.56 -13.43 1.59
N LEU A 210 -3.67 -14.17 1.41
CA LEU A 210 -3.68 -15.62 1.18
C LEU A 210 -3.45 -16.00 -0.29
N GLY A 211 -3.21 -15.03 -1.18
CA GLY A 211 -3.03 -15.26 -2.61
C GLY A 211 -4.34 -15.50 -3.39
N LEU A 212 -5.49 -15.18 -2.79
CA LEU A 212 -6.81 -15.27 -3.42
C LEU A 212 -7.21 -13.93 -4.05
N HIS A 213 -8.17 -13.96 -4.96
CA HIS A 213 -8.67 -12.77 -5.64
C HIS A 213 -9.74 -12.07 -4.78
N ASP A 214 -9.73 -10.74 -4.75
CA ASP A 214 -10.76 -9.93 -4.09
C ASP A 214 -11.91 -9.57 -5.04
N HIS A 215 -11.94 -10.15 -6.24
CA HIS A 215 -12.94 -9.92 -7.29
C HIS A 215 -13.02 -8.46 -7.75
N GLY A 216 -11.96 -7.66 -7.49
CA GLY A 216 -11.94 -6.22 -7.78
C GLY A 216 -12.68 -5.38 -6.74
N LEU A 217 -13.01 -5.95 -5.58
CA LEU A 217 -13.69 -5.24 -4.48
C LEU A 217 -12.88 -4.02 -4.03
N VAL A 218 -11.56 -4.13 -3.85
CA VAL A 218 -10.71 -3.01 -3.40
C VAL A 218 -10.83 -1.82 -4.36
N ARG A 219 -10.84 -2.07 -5.68
CA ARG A 219 -11.05 -1.04 -6.71
C ARG A 219 -12.44 -0.42 -6.63
N GLN A 220 -13.48 -1.21 -6.38
CA GLN A 220 -14.85 -0.68 -6.22
C GLN A 220 -15.00 0.20 -4.95
N LEU A 221 -14.24 -0.10 -3.91
CA LEU A 221 -14.25 0.66 -2.66
C LEU A 221 -13.44 1.95 -2.73
N ALA A 222 -12.48 2.08 -3.66
CA ALA A 222 -11.58 3.22 -3.72
C ALA A 222 -12.30 4.58 -3.75
N ARG A 223 -13.30 4.76 -4.61
CA ARG A 223 -14.02 6.06 -4.73
C ARG A 223 -15.00 6.31 -3.57
N PRO A 224 -15.84 5.35 -3.13
CA PRO A 224 -16.71 5.55 -1.97
C PRO A 224 -15.99 5.88 -0.66
N LEU A 225 -14.74 5.43 -0.53
CA LEU A 225 -13.92 5.63 0.67
C LEU A 225 -13.02 6.88 0.62
N ALA A 226 -12.98 7.59 -0.51
CA ALA A 226 -12.15 8.78 -0.64
C ALA A 226 -12.46 9.81 0.47
N GLY A 227 -11.42 10.23 1.18
CA GLY A 227 -11.53 11.26 2.20
C GLY A 227 -11.91 12.63 1.63
N PRO A 228 -12.35 13.58 2.47
CA PRO A 228 -12.68 14.93 2.01
C PRO A 228 -11.41 15.66 1.53
N LEU A 229 -11.43 16.17 0.30
CA LEU A 229 -10.25 16.78 -0.34
C LEU A 229 -9.63 17.97 0.42
N TYR A 230 -10.46 18.80 1.07
CA TYR A 230 -10.00 20.05 1.70
C TYR A 230 -9.83 19.97 3.22
N SER A 231 -10.46 18.98 3.88
CA SER A 231 -10.46 18.85 5.33
C SER A 231 -9.98 17.48 5.82
N GLY A 232 -9.65 16.58 4.88
CA GLY A 232 -9.14 15.25 5.18
C GLY A 232 -7.64 15.27 5.38
N ASP A 233 -7.17 14.41 6.27
CA ASP A 233 -5.75 14.20 6.57
C ASP A 233 -5.31 12.75 6.28
N GLY A 234 -6.20 11.89 5.77
CA GLY A 234 -6.00 10.45 5.64
C GLY A 234 -4.68 10.06 4.96
N HIS A 235 -4.33 10.77 3.88
CA HIS A 235 -3.10 10.52 3.12
C HIS A 235 -1.82 10.56 3.95
N SER A 236 -1.78 11.40 5.00
CA SER A 236 -0.56 11.63 5.78
C SER A 236 -0.59 10.99 7.17
N ARG A 237 -1.76 10.64 7.70
CA ARG A 237 -1.89 10.20 9.10
C ARG A 237 -1.13 8.91 9.39
N LEU A 238 -1.18 7.96 8.46
CA LEU A 238 -0.59 6.64 8.63
C LEU A 238 0.92 6.67 8.92
N TYR A 239 1.69 7.59 8.31
CA TYR A 239 3.14 7.58 8.49
C TYR A 239 3.60 8.12 9.85
N TYR A 240 2.68 8.67 10.65
CA TYR A 240 2.96 9.07 12.03
C TYR A 240 2.77 7.93 13.04
N ASP A 241 2.14 6.82 12.65
CA ASP A 241 1.81 5.73 13.55
C ASP A 241 2.94 4.67 13.56
N ALA A 242 3.46 4.36 14.75
CA ALA A 242 4.53 3.38 14.94
C ALA A 242 4.11 1.96 14.49
N ALA A 243 2.84 1.60 14.63
CA ALA A 243 2.33 0.27 14.31
C ALA A 243 2.46 -0.07 12.81
N VAL A 244 2.46 0.96 11.95
CA VAL A 244 2.69 0.81 10.50
C VAL A 244 4.10 0.29 10.21
N TYR A 245 5.09 0.77 10.96
CA TYR A 245 6.49 0.34 10.83
C TYR A 245 6.72 -1.00 11.51
N ASP A 246 6.11 -1.23 12.68
CA ASP A 246 6.19 -2.52 13.38
C ASP A 246 5.66 -3.66 12.49
N LEU A 247 4.53 -3.44 11.82
CA LEU A 247 3.98 -4.38 10.84
C LEU A 247 4.96 -4.66 9.69
N ALA A 248 5.62 -3.63 9.16
CA ALA A 248 6.58 -3.78 8.08
C ALA A 248 7.85 -4.53 8.53
N VAL A 249 8.33 -4.29 9.75
CA VAL A 249 9.44 -5.03 10.36
C VAL A 249 9.08 -6.50 10.53
N SER A 250 7.94 -6.81 11.17
CA SER A 250 7.48 -8.19 11.35
C SER A 250 7.31 -8.89 10.00
N HIS A 251 6.66 -8.26 9.01
CA HIS A 251 6.55 -8.86 7.68
C HIS A 251 7.93 -9.12 7.04
N ALA A 252 8.87 -8.19 7.13
CA ALA A 252 10.20 -8.34 6.54
C ALA A 252 11.04 -9.45 7.19
N LEU A 253 10.93 -9.61 8.52
CA LEU A 253 11.80 -10.48 9.30
C LEU A 253 11.19 -11.85 9.64
N GLU A 254 9.86 -11.93 9.75
CA GLU A 254 9.15 -13.15 10.15
C GLU A 254 8.61 -13.96 8.96
N THR A 255 8.56 -13.35 7.76
CA THR A 255 8.11 -14.07 6.56
C THR A 255 9.23 -14.95 6.02
N GLU A 256 9.01 -16.27 6.03
CA GLU A 256 9.96 -17.24 5.50
C GLU A 256 10.25 -17.04 4.00
N HIS A 257 11.35 -17.62 3.53
CA HIS A 257 11.63 -17.66 2.09
C HIS A 257 10.71 -18.65 1.39
N VAL A 258 10.24 -18.28 0.20
CA VAL A 258 9.50 -19.23 -0.64
C VAL A 258 10.47 -20.30 -1.15
N PRO A 259 10.16 -21.61 -1.02
CA PRO A 259 11.09 -22.69 -1.38
C PRO A 259 11.45 -22.78 -2.87
N SER A 260 10.60 -22.21 -3.75
CA SER A 260 10.78 -22.20 -5.19
C SER A 260 10.54 -20.81 -5.76
N SER A 261 11.14 -20.55 -6.92
CA SER A 261 10.92 -19.29 -7.65
C SER A 261 9.44 -19.18 -8.02
N VAL A 262 8.76 -18.20 -7.43
CA VAL A 262 7.36 -17.88 -7.75
C VAL A 262 7.35 -16.78 -8.81
N THR A 263 6.62 -17.02 -9.89
CA THR A 263 6.39 -16.00 -10.91
C THR A 263 5.60 -14.85 -10.32
N VAL A 264 6.17 -13.64 -10.40
CA VAL A 264 5.44 -12.40 -10.11
C VAL A 264 4.38 -12.23 -11.20
N ARG A 265 3.11 -12.14 -10.80
CA ARG A 265 2.01 -11.88 -11.73
C ARG A 265 1.50 -10.46 -11.52
N ILE A 266 1.53 -9.66 -12.56
CA ILE A 266 0.91 -8.33 -12.56
C ILE A 266 -0.20 -8.42 -13.60
N ASP A 267 -1.43 -8.52 -13.11
CA ASP A 267 -2.59 -8.69 -13.98
C ASP A 267 -2.79 -7.40 -14.78
N GLU A 268 -2.96 -7.53 -16.10
CA GLU A 268 -3.41 -6.39 -16.90
C GLU A 268 -4.82 -6.04 -16.43
N GLU A 269 -4.99 -4.86 -15.84
CA GLU A 269 -6.33 -4.39 -15.57
C GLU A 269 -6.99 -4.07 -16.90
N ASP A 270 -8.15 -4.69 -17.16
CA ASP A 270 -9.02 -4.34 -18.28
C ASP A 270 -9.11 -2.81 -18.35
N GLY A 271 -8.66 -2.24 -19.48
CA GLY A 271 -8.21 -0.85 -19.69
C GLY A 271 -9.25 0.26 -19.49
N GLU A 272 -9.99 0.24 -18.38
CA GLU A 272 -11.06 1.16 -18.03
C GLU A 272 -10.85 1.79 -16.64
N ARG A 273 -9.60 2.10 -16.27
CA ARG A 273 -9.34 2.99 -15.13
C ARG A 273 -9.76 4.42 -15.50
N GLY A 274 -10.95 4.83 -15.05
CA GLY A 274 -11.49 6.18 -15.28
C GLY A 274 -12.87 6.24 -15.92
N ARG A 275 -13.41 5.11 -16.40
CA ARG A 275 -14.84 5.01 -16.74
C ARG A 275 -15.65 4.80 -15.46
N GLU A 276 -16.91 5.26 -15.44
CA GLU A 276 -17.82 4.98 -14.34
C GLU A 276 -17.86 3.47 -14.10
N GLN A 277 -17.46 3.05 -12.89
CA GLN A 277 -17.54 1.66 -12.48
C GLN A 277 -18.99 1.20 -12.65
N ASN A 278 -19.18 0.11 -13.40
CA ASN A 278 -20.51 -0.44 -13.63
C ASN A 278 -21.18 -0.75 -12.27
N PRO A 279 -22.26 -0.03 -11.91
CA PRO A 279 -22.84 -0.08 -10.58
C PRO A 279 -23.48 -1.45 -10.26
N TYR A 280 -23.68 -2.29 -11.27
CA TYR A 280 -24.29 -3.61 -11.15
C TYR A 280 -23.27 -4.74 -10.88
N LEU A 281 -21.95 -4.45 -10.90
CA LEU A 281 -20.92 -5.46 -10.65
C LEU A 281 -20.77 -5.83 -9.18
N LEU A 282 -20.99 -4.87 -8.28
CA LEU A 282 -20.67 -5.04 -6.86
C LEU A 282 -21.36 -6.26 -6.20
N PRO A 283 -22.65 -6.58 -6.45
CA PRO A 283 -23.25 -7.82 -5.98
C PRO A 283 -22.51 -9.10 -6.40
N TRP A 284 -22.05 -9.15 -7.65
CA TRP A 284 -21.32 -10.31 -8.19
C TRP A 284 -19.93 -10.44 -7.56
N ILE A 285 -19.24 -9.30 -7.42
CA ILE A 285 -17.95 -9.20 -6.73
C ILE A 285 -18.08 -9.71 -5.29
N MET A 286 -19.09 -9.24 -4.56
CA MET A 286 -19.32 -9.67 -3.18
C MET A 286 -19.66 -11.14 -3.07
N ARG A 287 -20.44 -11.68 -4.01
CA ARG A 287 -20.70 -13.12 -4.06
C ARG A 287 -19.39 -13.90 -4.19
N GLY A 288 -18.51 -13.51 -5.11
CA GLY A 288 -17.19 -14.15 -5.27
C GLY A 288 -16.35 -14.09 -4.00
N VAL A 289 -16.27 -12.90 -3.37
CA VAL A 289 -15.56 -12.69 -2.09
C VAL A 289 -16.08 -13.62 -0.99
N LEU A 290 -17.40 -13.70 -0.81
CA LEU A 290 -18.01 -14.53 0.23
C LEU A 290 -17.89 -16.02 -0.07
N ASP A 291 -18.05 -16.42 -1.33
CA ASP A 291 -17.92 -17.83 -1.74
C ASP A 291 -16.45 -18.30 -1.53
N ASP A 292 -15.44 -17.48 -1.88
CA ASP A 292 -14.02 -17.81 -1.63
C ASP A 292 -13.66 -17.81 -0.13
N ALA A 293 -14.19 -16.84 0.63
CA ALA A 293 -13.96 -16.75 2.07
C ALA A 293 -14.58 -17.93 2.83
N ALA A 294 -15.76 -18.42 2.42
CA ALA A 294 -16.42 -19.56 3.03
C ALA A 294 -15.61 -20.87 2.90
N LEU A 295 -14.72 -20.97 1.90
CA LEU A 295 -13.83 -22.12 1.72
C LEU A 295 -12.61 -22.11 2.66
N ARG A 296 -12.43 -21.05 3.46
CA ARG A 296 -11.28 -20.88 4.36
C ARG A 296 -11.76 -20.77 5.81
N PRO A 297 -11.40 -21.69 6.72
CA PRO A 297 -11.95 -21.72 8.07
C PRO A 297 -11.90 -20.38 8.83
N GLY A 298 -10.77 -19.66 8.78
CA GLY A 298 -10.65 -18.36 9.43
C GLY A 298 -11.45 -17.23 8.77
N LEU A 299 -11.65 -17.27 7.45
CA LEU A 299 -12.40 -16.22 6.73
C LEU A 299 -13.90 -16.48 6.69
N ALA A 300 -14.34 -17.72 6.90
CA ALA A 300 -15.75 -18.06 7.03
C ALA A 300 -16.36 -17.34 8.25
N GLU A 301 -15.66 -17.33 9.39
CA GLU A 301 -16.10 -16.59 10.58
C GLU A 301 -16.08 -15.07 10.36
N ASP A 302 -15.01 -14.54 9.74
CA ASP A 302 -14.93 -13.13 9.35
C ASP A 302 -16.11 -12.72 8.44
N SER A 303 -16.51 -13.58 7.51
CA SER A 303 -17.63 -13.35 6.59
C SER A 303 -18.96 -13.30 7.32
N LEU A 304 -19.21 -14.24 8.24
CA LEU A 304 -20.42 -14.23 9.07
C LEU A 304 -20.45 -13.02 10.01
N HIS A 305 -19.30 -12.60 10.51
CA HIS A 305 -19.18 -11.39 11.33
C HIS A 305 -19.47 -10.13 10.50
N LEU A 306 -18.90 -10.02 9.30
CA LEU A 306 -19.17 -8.94 8.35
C LEU A 306 -20.66 -8.83 8.02
N LEU A 307 -21.31 -9.95 7.68
CA LEU A 307 -22.71 -9.99 7.28
C LEU A 307 -23.65 -9.56 8.42
N ARG A 308 -23.36 -9.96 9.67
CA ARG A 308 -24.13 -9.53 10.86
C ARG A 308 -24.13 -8.02 11.06
N HIS A 309 -23.01 -7.35 10.76
CA HIS A 309 -22.91 -5.89 10.91
C HIS A 309 -23.46 -5.08 9.72
N PHE A 310 -23.85 -5.73 8.62
CA PHE A 310 -24.42 -5.02 7.46
C PHE A 310 -25.72 -4.28 7.81
N ASP A 311 -26.60 -4.90 8.59
CA ASP A 311 -27.90 -4.31 8.94
C ASP A 311 -27.76 -3.14 9.91
N GLU A 312 -26.84 -3.25 10.86
CA GLU A 312 -26.53 -2.24 11.87
C GLU A 312 -25.77 -1.04 11.28
N TRP A 313 -25.05 -1.23 10.19
CA TRP A 313 -24.24 -0.20 9.57
C TRP A 313 -25.07 1.00 9.11
N ARG A 314 -24.78 2.18 9.66
CA ARG A 314 -25.43 3.44 9.26
C ARG A 314 -24.44 4.35 8.52
N PRO A 315 -24.38 4.31 7.19
CA PRO A 315 -23.40 5.06 6.41
C PRO A 315 -23.56 6.58 6.53
N ALA A 316 -22.47 7.26 6.86
CA ALA A 316 -22.44 8.71 7.10
C ALA A 316 -22.52 9.55 5.81
N THR A 317 -21.87 9.11 4.74
CA THR A 317 -21.79 9.88 3.48
C THR A 317 -22.79 9.38 2.44
N LYS A 318 -23.09 10.23 1.44
CA LYS A 318 -23.94 9.83 0.30
C LYS A 318 -23.32 8.64 -0.45
N ALA A 319 -22.00 8.68 -0.69
CA ALA A 319 -21.29 7.61 -1.39
C ALA A 319 -21.40 6.27 -0.65
N LEU A 320 -21.29 6.26 0.69
CA LEU A 320 -21.47 5.07 1.49
C LEU A 320 -22.93 4.59 1.56
N ARG A 321 -23.91 5.51 1.52
CA ARG A 321 -25.33 5.14 1.37
C ARG A 321 -25.60 4.44 0.04
N ASP A 322 -25.06 4.99 -1.05
CA ASP A 322 -25.18 4.40 -2.39
C ASP A 322 -24.44 3.05 -2.48
N LEU A 323 -23.35 2.89 -1.73
CA LEU A 323 -22.63 1.62 -1.59
C LEU A 323 -23.48 0.59 -0.84
N LYS A 324 -24.07 0.97 0.31
CA LYS A 324 -24.97 0.09 1.08
C LYS A 324 -26.14 -0.39 0.23
N TYR A 325 -26.78 0.51 -0.51
CA TYR A 325 -27.87 0.17 -1.42
C TYR A 325 -27.46 -0.87 -2.48
N ARG A 326 -26.30 -0.68 -3.11
CA ARG A 326 -25.76 -1.65 -4.09
C ARG A 326 -25.40 -3.00 -3.46
N LEU A 327 -25.06 -3.02 -2.18
CA LEU A 327 -24.77 -4.23 -1.41
C LEU A 327 -26.02 -4.93 -0.86
N GLU A 328 -27.23 -4.38 -1.01
CA GLU A 328 -28.44 -5.02 -0.47
C GLU A 328 -28.67 -6.43 -1.00
N ALA A 329 -28.25 -6.72 -2.23
CA ALA A 329 -28.32 -8.06 -2.82
C ALA A 329 -27.56 -9.12 -1.98
N VAL A 330 -26.55 -8.70 -1.20
CA VAL A 330 -25.78 -9.57 -0.31
C VAL A 330 -26.63 -10.10 0.85
N ARG A 331 -27.73 -9.43 1.23
CA ARG A 331 -28.67 -9.92 2.24
C ARG A 331 -29.31 -11.26 1.88
N SER A 332 -29.36 -11.64 0.61
CA SER A 332 -29.86 -12.95 0.18
C SER A 332 -28.97 -14.13 0.59
N LYS A 333 -27.75 -13.85 1.08
CA LYS A 333 -26.76 -14.84 1.57
C LYS A 333 -26.67 -14.89 3.11
N LEU A 334 -27.39 -14.01 3.81
CA LEU A 334 -27.66 -14.13 5.26
C LEU A 334 -28.65 -15.28 5.50
#